data_AF-A0A377U2U4-F1
#
_entry.id   AF-A0A377U2U4-F1
#
_cell.length_a   1.000
_cell.length_b   1.000
_cell.length_c   1.000
_cell.angle_alpha   90.00
_cell.angle_beta   90.00
_cell.angle_gamma   90.00
#
_symmetry.space_group_name_H-M   'P 1'
#
loop_
_entity.id
_entity.type
_entity.pdbx_description
1 polymer ?
#
loop_
_entity_poly.entity_id
_entity_poly.type
_entity_poly.pdbx_seq_one_letter_code
_entity_poly.pdbx_strand_id
1 'polypeptide(L)'
;MNRLPSSASALACSAHALNLIEKRTLDHEEMKALNQEVREYFKEHVNPGFLEYRKSVTAGGDYGAVEWQAGGLNTLVDTQGQEFIDCLGGFGIFNVGHRNPVVVSAVENQLAKQPLHSQELLDPLRAMLAKTLAALTPGKLSTVSSATAVPNR
;
A
#
# COMPACT_ATOMS: atom_id res chain seq x y z
N MET A 1 22.35 -5.88 -3.80
CA MET A 1 21.72 -6.17 -5.12
C MET A 1 22.33 -5.26 -6.19
N ASN A 2 22.63 -5.79 -7.38
CA ASN A 2 23.13 -4.96 -8.48
C ASN A 2 21.96 -4.26 -9.18
N ARG A 3 22.06 -2.94 -9.32
CA ARG A 3 21.08 -2.09 -10.02
C ARG A 3 20.76 -2.65 -11.40
N LEU A 4 19.48 -2.72 -11.74
CA LEU A 4 19.07 -3.09 -13.09
C LEU A 4 19.51 -2.02 -14.10
N PRO A 5 20.11 -2.40 -15.24
CA PRO A 5 20.46 -1.44 -16.29
C PRO A 5 19.18 -0.81 -16.86
N SER A 6 19.28 0.40 -17.39
CA SER A 6 18.15 1.10 -18.04
C SER A 6 17.56 0.33 -19.23
N SER A 7 18.31 -0.61 -19.80
CA SER A 7 17.89 -1.52 -20.86
C SER A 7 17.31 -2.86 -20.37
N ALA A 8 17.03 -3.00 -19.07
CA ALA A 8 16.48 -4.23 -18.51
C ALA A 8 15.12 -4.55 -19.14
N SER A 9 14.89 -5.83 -19.43
CA SER A 9 13.59 -6.28 -19.93
C SER A 9 12.54 -6.22 -18.82
N ALA A 10 11.26 -6.15 -19.22
CA ALA A 10 10.15 -6.19 -18.26
C ALA A 10 10.19 -7.44 -17.35
N LEU A 11 10.69 -8.57 -17.86
CA LEU A 11 10.87 -9.80 -17.08
C LEU A 11 11.96 -9.67 -16.00
N ALA A 12 13.07 -8.98 -16.31
CA ALA A 12 14.12 -8.73 -15.32
C ALA A 12 13.63 -7.76 -14.23
N CYS A 13 12.89 -6.72 -14.63
CA CYS A 13 12.29 -5.79 -13.68
C CYS A 13 11.28 -6.47 -12.75
N SER A 14 10.40 -7.34 -13.29
CA SER A 14 9.43 -8.04 -12.46
C SER A 14 10.08 -9.06 -11.52
N ALA A 15 11.10 -9.78 -11.96
CA ALA A 15 11.84 -10.71 -11.11
C ALA A 15 12.54 -9.98 -9.94
N HIS A 16 13.17 -8.83 -10.21
CA HIS A 16 13.78 -8.00 -9.18
C HIS A 16 12.76 -7.53 -8.13
N ALA A 17 11.60 -7.04 -8.59
CA ALA A 17 10.53 -6.60 -7.69
C ALA A 17 9.95 -7.74 -6.84
N LEU A 18 9.74 -8.93 -7.43
CA LEU A 18 9.25 -10.10 -6.69
C LEU A 18 10.24 -10.55 -5.61
N ASN A 19 11.53 -10.59 -5.92
CA ASN A 19 12.58 -10.89 -4.93
C ASN A 19 12.60 -9.87 -3.77
N LEU A 20 12.32 -8.60 -4.06
CA LEU A 20 12.21 -7.56 -3.03
C LEU A 20 10.98 -7.79 -2.13
N ILE A 21 9.83 -8.17 -2.69
CA ILE A 21 8.58 -8.43 -1.94
C ILE A 21 8.76 -9.61 -0.95
N GLU A 22 9.57 -10.61 -1.31
CA GLU A 22 9.87 -11.76 -0.45
C GLU A 22 10.77 -11.40 0.74
N LYS A 23 11.60 -10.35 0.63
CA LYS A 23 12.47 -9.90 1.71
C LYS A 23 11.67 -9.32 2.87
N ARG A 24 12.11 -9.62 4.09
CA ARG A 24 11.56 -9.07 5.34
C ARG A 24 12.41 -7.94 5.92
N THR A 25 13.71 -8.00 5.69
CA THR A 25 14.70 -7.01 6.14
C THR A 25 15.67 -6.73 5.01
N LEU A 26 16.31 -5.56 5.07
CA LEU A 26 17.36 -5.13 4.16
C LEU A 26 18.66 -4.95 4.93
N ASP A 27 19.78 -5.36 4.35
CA ASP A 27 21.08 -4.88 4.82
C ASP A 27 21.33 -3.44 4.37
N HIS A 28 22.43 -2.84 4.84
CA HIS A 28 22.74 -1.44 4.56
C HIS A 28 22.94 -1.14 3.06
N GLU A 29 23.58 -2.06 2.32
CA GLU A 29 23.84 -1.87 0.89
C GLU A 29 22.57 -2.08 0.07
N GLU A 30 21.74 -3.05 0.46
CA GLU A 30 20.42 -3.26 -0.13
C GLU A 30 19.48 -2.08 0.09
N MET A 31 19.44 -1.53 1.31
CA MET A 31 18.68 -0.33 1.63
C MET A 31 19.13 0.86 0.76
N LYS A 32 20.44 1.10 0.68
CA LYS A 32 20.98 2.23 -0.09
C LYS A 32 20.67 2.09 -1.58
N ALA A 33 20.82 0.87 -2.13
CA ALA A 33 20.48 0.58 -3.52
C ALA A 33 18.99 0.80 -3.79
N LEU A 34 18.11 0.26 -2.93
CA LEU A 34 16.67 0.42 -3.07
C LEU A 34 16.24 1.88 -3.01
N ASN A 35 16.75 2.65 -2.03
CA ASN A 35 16.41 4.07 -1.89
C ASN A 35 16.84 4.88 -3.12
N GLN A 36 17.96 4.53 -3.73
CA GLN A 36 18.41 5.16 -4.97
C GLN A 36 17.51 4.80 -6.15
N GLU A 37 17.16 3.51 -6.31
CA GLU A 37 16.27 3.03 -7.38
C GLU A 37 14.87 3.66 -7.29
N VAL A 38 14.28 3.69 -6.10
CA VAL A 38 12.96 4.29 -5.87
C VAL A 38 12.96 5.77 -6.25
N ARG A 39 13.97 6.54 -5.84
CA ARG A 39 14.07 7.97 -6.18
C ARG A 39 14.17 8.17 -7.70
N GLU A 40 14.96 7.35 -8.37
CA GLU A 40 15.12 7.42 -9.82
C GLU A 40 13.82 7.06 -10.55
N TYR A 41 13.17 5.95 -10.19
CA TYR A 41 11.93 5.52 -10.81
C TYR A 41 10.77 6.48 -10.52
N PHE A 42 10.73 7.10 -9.33
CA PHE A 42 9.76 8.16 -9.07
C PHE A 42 9.95 9.37 -9.99
N LYS A 43 11.19 9.75 -10.25
CA LYS A 43 11.52 10.87 -11.15
C LYS A 43 11.15 10.56 -12.60
N GLU A 44 11.55 9.39 -13.10
CA GLU A 44 11.47 9.05 -14.52
C GLU A 44 10.13 8.41 -14.93
N HIS A 45 9.44 7.75 -14.00
CA HIS A 45 8.30 6.86 -14.31
C HIS A 45 7.04 7.08 -13.45
N VAL A 46 7.09 7.94 -12.43
CA VAL A 46 5.91 8.26 -11.60
C VAL A 46 5.55 9.73 -11.74
N ASN A 47 6.27 10.62 -11.04
CA ASN A 47 6.08 12.06 -11.12
C ASN A 47 7.25 12.77 -10.41
N PRO A 48 8.10 13.53 -11.11
CA PRO A 48 9.21 14.24 -10.49
C PRO A 48 8.76 15.31 -9.48
N GLY A 49 7.57 15.90 -9.66
CA GLY A 49 7.00 16.91 -8.76
C GLY A 49 6.71 16.38 -7.35
N PHE A 50 6.47 15.08 -7.18
CA PHE A 50 6.32 14.48 -5.85
C PHE A 50 7.63 14.52 -5.04
N LEU A 51 8.79 14.40 -5.70
CA LEU A 51 10.09 14.51 -5.05
C LEU A 51 10.37 15.97 -4.63
N GLU A 52 9.93 16.94 -5.41
CA GLU A 52 10.06 18.37 -5.09
C GLU A 52 9.13 18.77 -3.93
N TYR A 53 7.88 18.31 -3.96
CA TYR A 53 6.93 18.53 -2.87
C TYR A 53 7.44 17.93 -1.56
N ARG A 54 7.93 16.68 -1.58
CA ARG A 54 8.49 16.08 -0.36
C ARG A 54 9.70 16.83 0.17
N LYS A 55 10.59 17.35 -0.70
CA LYS A 55 11.71 18.21 -0.28
C LYS A 55 11.25 19.46 0.46
N SER A 56 10.14 20.09 0.06
CA SER A 56 9.70 21.35 0.68
C SER A 56 9.06 21.18 2.05
N VAL A 57 8.63 19.96 2.40
CA VAL A 57 7.97 19.64 3.69
C VAL A 57 8.82 18.79 4.64
N THR A 58 10.08 18.50 4.28
CA THR A 58 11.03 17.73 5.11
C THR A 58 12.28 18.53 5.43
N ALA A 59 12.84 18.38 6.63
CA ALA A 59 14.12 18.96 7.01
C ALA A 59 15.26 17.93 6.91
N GLY A 60 16.50 18.40 6.76
CA GLY A 60 17.69 17.62 7.17
C GLY A 60 18.15 16.43 6.31
N GLY A 61 17.56 16.17 5.13
CA GLY A 61 17.94 15.02 4.30
C GLY A 61 16.89 13.90 4.24
N ASP A 62 15.78 14.05 4.98
CA ASP A 62 14.66 13.10 5.05
C ASP A 62 13.77 13.07 3.78
N TYR A 63 14.14 13.82 2.74
CA TYR A 63 13.41 14.00 1.48
C TYR A 63 13.20 12.72 0.65
N GLY A 64 13.67 11.58 1.13
CA GLY A 64 13.49 10.29 0.49
C GLY A 64 13.51 9.14 1.47
N ALA A 65 12.84 9.30 2.61
CA ALA A 65 12.38 8.16 3.40
C ALA A 65 11.45 7.30 2.53
N VAL A 66 11.81 6.04 2.38
CA VAL A 66 11.07 5.04 1.60
C VAL A 66 10.37 4.14 2.59
N GLU A 67 9.04 4.07 2.51
CA GLU A 67 8.25 3.18 3.38
C GLU A 67 8.65 1.72 3.17
N TRP A 68 8.75 0.95 4.26
CA TRP A 68 9.11 -0.46 4.21
C TRP A 68 8.01 -1.36 4.77
N GLN A 69 7.56 -1.08 6.00
CA GLN A 69 6.54 -1.90 6.67
C GLN A 69 5.79 -1.11 7.75
N ALA A 70 4.67 -1.65 8.20
CA ALA A 70 4.06 -1.21 9.45
C ALA A 70 4.88 -1.69 10.65
N GLY A 71 5.19 -0.81 11.60
CA GLY A 71 5.85 -1.17 12.87
C GLY A 71 4.86 -1.75 13.87
N GLY A 72 3.66 -1.16 13.93
CA GLY A 72 2.55 -1.57 14.78
C GLY A 72 1.24 -0.95 14.30
N LEU A 73 0.20 -0.95 15.14
CA LEU A 73 -1.11 -0.39 14.74
C LEU A 73 -1.05 1.09 14.36
N ASN A 74 -0.16 1.87 14.98
CA ASN A 74 -0.11 3.33 14.83
C ASN A 74 1.25 3.82 14.32
N THR A 75 2.10 2.92 13.80
CA THR A 75 3.46 3.27 13.38
C THR A 75 3.84 2.66 12.04
N LEU A 76 4.65 3.40 11.29
CA LEU A 76 5.28 2.99 10.04
C LEU A 76 6.80 2.97 10.19
N VAL A 77 7.46 2.08 9.48
CA VAL A 77 8.92 1.92 9.48
C VAL A 77 9.44 2.10 8.06
N ASP A 78 10.44 2.96 7.89
CA ASP A 78 11.10 3.17 6.60
C ASP A 78 12.18 2.09 6.33
N THR A 79 12.80 2.13 5.15
CA THR A 79 13.87 1.19 4.76
C THR A 79 15.14 1.32 5.61
N GLN A 80 15.31 2.41 6.35
CA GLN A 80 16.43 2.65 7.26
C GLN A 80 16.14 2.17 8.69
N GLY A 81 14.92 1.67 8.96
CA GLY A 81 14.47 1.23 10.27
C GLY A 81 13.99 2.36 11.17
N GLN A 82 13.81 3.57 10.66
CA GLN A 82 13.24 4.68 11.42
C GLN A 82 11.73 4.46 11.57
N GLU A 83 11.25 4.48 12.81
CA GLU A 83 9.84 4.31 13.14
C GLU A 83 9.16 5.68 13.34
N PHE A 84 7.99 5.84 12.72
CA PHE A 84 7.20 7.06 12.71
C PHE A 84 5.82 6.78 13.31
N ILE A 85 5.34 7.67 14.19
CA ILE A 85 3.94 7.68 14.63
C ILE A 85 3.10 8.25 13.49
N ASP A 86 2.12 7.48 13.01
CA ASP A 86 1.26 7.90 11.90
C ASP A 86 0.09 8.77 12.39
N CYS A 87 0.34 10.08 12.45
CA CYS A 87 -0.70 11.09 12.69
C CYS A 87 -1.39 11.56 11.39
N LEU A 88 -0.99 11.06 10.23
CA LEU A 88 -1.65 11.35 8.95
C LEU A 88 -2.81 10.38 8.70
N GLY A 89 -2.65 9.11 9.11
CA GLY A 89 -3.65 8.06 8.97
C GLY A 89 -4.01 7.77 7.52
N GLY A 90 -3.09 8.01 6.58
CA GLY A 90 -3.34 7.88 5.15
C GLY A 90 -4.51 8.74 4.65
N PHE A 91 -4.66 9.96 5.17
CA PHE A 91 -5.80 10.83 4.87
C PHE A 91 -7.17 10.23 5.26
N GLY A 92 -7.21 9.50 6.38
CA GLY A 92 -8.43 8.90 6.94
C GLY A 92 -8.69 7.45 6.52
N ILE A 93 -7.69 6.76 5.97
CA ILE A 93 -7.77 5.35 5.58
C ILE A 93 -7.57 4.44 6.80
N PHE A 94 -6.55 4.71 7.62
CA PHE A 94 -6.08 3.79 8.66
C PHE A 94 -6.81 3.95 10.01
N ASN A 95 -8.15 4.07 9.99
CA ASN A 95 -8.95 4.32 11.19
C ASN A 95 -8.83 3.23 12.28
N VAL A 96 -8.58 1.98 11.87
CA VAL A 96 -8.40 0.83 12.78
C VAL A 96 -6.95 0.39 12.90
N GLY A 97 -6.02 1.27 12.49
CA GLY A 97 -4.59 1.04 12.50
C GLY A 97 -4.06 0.22 11.32
N HIS A 98 -2.74 0.27 11.15
CA HIS A 98 -1.99 -0.51 10.17
C HIS A 98 -2.02 -2.00 10.51
N ARG A 99 -2.22 -2.85 9.50
CA ARG A 99 -2.22 -4.33 9.63
C ARG A 99 -3.06 -4.84 10.83
N ASN A 100 -4.24 -4.26 11.06
CA ASN A 100 -5.14 -4.71 12.12
C ASN A 100 -5.36 -6.24 12.02
N PRO A 101 -5.10 -7.02 13.09
CA PRO A 101 -5.07 -8.49 13.01
C PRO A 101 -6.41 -9.11 12.60
N VAL A 102 -7.53 -8.47 12.96
CA VAL A 102 -8.86 -8.93 12.55
C VAL A 102 -9.06 -8.75 11.04
N VAL A 103 -8.65 -7.60 10.50
CA VAL A 103 -8.75 -7.29 9.06
C VAL A 103 -7.82 -8.17 8.24
N VAL A 104 -6.56 -8.31 8.68
CA VAL A 104 -5.56 -9.17 8.00
C VAL A 104 -6.06 -10.61 7.92
N SER A 105 -6.53 -11.17 9.04
CA SER A 105 -7.04 -12.54 9.07
C SER A 105 -8.24 -12.73 8.14
N ALA A 106 -9.18 -11.79 8.09
CA ALA A 106 -10.33 -11.86 7.19
C ALA A 106 -9.92 -11.85 5.70
N VAL A 107 -8.95 -11.01 5.33
CA VAL A 107 -8.41 -10.94 3.97
C VAL A 107 -7.69 -12.24 3.61
N GLU A 108 -6.80 -12.74 4.46
CA GLU A 108 -6.04 -13.98 4.23
C GLU A 108 -6.97 -15.19 4.05
N ASN A 109 -7.99 -15.31 4.92
CA ASN A 109 -8.97 -16.40 4.83
C ASN A 109 -9.78 -16.36 3.53
N GLN A 110 -10.18 -15.18 3.05
CA GLN A 110 -10.93 -15.07 1.80
C GLN A 110 -10.02 -15.18 0.56
N LEU A 111 -8.78 -14.71 0.64
CA LEU A 111 -7.76 -14.89 -0.40
C LEU A 111 -7.49 -16.37 -0.67
N ALA A 112 -7.45 -17.20 0.38
CA ALA A 112 -7.30 -18.65 0.27
C ALA A 112 -8.50 -19.36 -0.39
N LYS A 113 -9.66 -18.70 -0.51
CA LYS A 113 -10.86 -19.24 -1.17
C LYS A 113 -11.00 -18.70 -2.59
N GLN A 114 -11.20 -17.39 -2.72
CA GLN A 114 -11.39 -16.70 -3.99
C GLN A 114 -11.28 -15.17 -3.77
N PRO A 115 -10.27 -14.49 -4.34
CA PRO A 115 -10.07 -13.05 -4.14
C PRO A 115 -11.01 -12.18 -4.97
N LEU A 116 -11.39 -12.63 -6.18
CA LEU A 116 -12.25 -11.89 -7.11
C LEU A 116 -13.38 -12.78 -7.61
N HIS A 117 -14.60 -12.25 -7.61
CA HIS A 117 -15.81 -12.95 -8.05
C HIS A 117 -15.93 -13.00 -9.58
N SER A 118 -16.73 -13.94 -10.09
CA SER A 118 -16.92 -14.16 -11.54
C SER A 118 -17.77 -13.09 -12.23
N GLN A 119 -18.39 -12.19 -11.47
CA GLN A 119 -19.41 -11.22 -11.91
C GLN A 119 -20.75 -11.83 -12.37
N GLU A 120 -20.79 -13.12 -12.67
CA GLU A 120 -22.02 -13.84 -13.04
C GLU A 120 -22.77 -14.44 -11.84
N LEU A 121 -22.09 -15.28 -11.05
CA LEU A 121 -22.70 -15.94 -9.89
C LEU A 121 -22.90 -14.94 -8.74
N LEU A 122 -23.92 -15.22 -7.92
CA LEU A 122 -24.17 -14.45 -6.70
C LEU A 122 -22.98 -14.56 -5.74
N ASP A 123 -22.26 -13.46 -5.53
CA ASP A 123 -21.14 -13.43 -4.60
C ASP A 123 -21.64 -13.12 -3.17
N PRO A 124 -21.41 -14.03 -2.19
CA PRO A 124 -22.08 -13.95 -0.89
C PRO A 124 -21.61 -12.76 -0.05
N LEU A 125 -20.35 -12.33 -0.20
CA LEU A 125 -19.79 -11.25 0.61
C LEU A 125 -20.36 -9.88 0.25
N ARG A 126 -20.73 -9.63 -1.02
CA ARG A 126 -21.49 -8.42 -1.38
C ARG A 126 -22.84 -8.37 -0.68
N ALA A 127 -23.58 -9.48 -0.62
CA ALA A 127 -24.86 -9.54 0.07
C ALA A 127 -24.72 -9.32 1.59
N MET A 128 -23.73 -9.96 2.22
CA MET A 128 -23.46 -9.80 3.66
C MET A 128 -23.02 -8.36 4.00
N LEU A 129 -22.16 -7.76 3.18
CA LEU A 129 -21.76 -6.36 3.35
C LEU A 129 -22.94 -5.41 3.16
N ALA A 130 -23.75 -5.60 2.13
CA ALA A 130 -24.95 -4.79 1.89
C ALA A 130 -25.93 -4.86 3.07
N LYS A 131 -26.17 -6.07 3.61
CA LYS A 131 -26.99 -6.25 4.80
C LYS A 131 -26.41 -5.55 6.03
N THR A 132 -25.10 -5.66 6.24
CA THR A 132 -24.41 -5.04 7.37
C THR A 132 -24.49 -3.51 7.29
N LEU A 133 -24.24 -2.94 6.12
CA LEU A 133 -24.34 -1.49 5.89
C LEU A 133 -25.78 -0.98 6.03
N ALA A 134 -26.77 -1.71 5.52
CA ALA A 134 -28.18 -1.36 5.70
C ALA A 134 -28.60 -1.39 7.19
N ALA A 135 -27.96 -2.21 8.01
CA ALA A 135 -28.20 -2.24 9.46
C ALA A 135 -27.43 -1.14 10.21
N LEU A 136 -26.24 -0.76 9.74
CA LEU A 136 -25.39 0.25 10.36
C LEU A 136 -25.81 1.68 10.01
N THR A 137 -26.29 1.90 8.78
CA THR A 137 -26.67 3.23 8.30
C THR A 137 -28.04 3.66 8.83
N PRO A 138 -28.22 4.95 9.19
CA PRO A 138 -29.49 5.42 9.72
C PRO A 138 -30.57 5.55 8.63
N GLY A 139 -31.83 5.46 9.05
CA GLY A 139 -32.98 5.76 8.20
C GLY A 139 -33.38 4.61 7.27
N LYS A 140 -33.68 4.93 6.01
CA LYS A 140 -34.23 3.99 5.01
C LYS A 140 -33.20 3.56 3.95
N LEU A 141 -31.91 3.70 4.23
CA LEU A 141 -30.85 3.27 3.32
C LEU A 141 -30.76 1.74 3.33
N SER A 142 -31.43 1.10 2.36
CA SER A 142 -31.55 -0.36 2.29
C SER A 142 -30.78 -1.01 1.15
N THR A 143 -30.30 -0.23 0.18
CA THR A 143 -29.66 -0.73 -1.04
C THR A 143 -28.24 -0.18 -1.13
N VAL A 144 -27.28 -1.04 -1.42
CA VAL A 144 -25.84 -0.71 -1.46
C VAL A 144 -25.27 -1.04 -2.84
N SER A 145 -24.47 -0.12 -3.37
CA SER A 145 -23.58 -0.35 -4.51
C SER A 145 -22.14 -0.21 -4.03
N SER A 146 -21.25 -1.12 -4.45
CA SER A 146 -19.83 -1.14 -4.06
C SER A 146 -18.92 -0.79 -5.24
N ALA A 147 -17.95 0.10 -5.02
CA ALA A 147 -16.93 0.50 -6.00
C ALA A 147 -15.56 0.68 -5.32
N THR A 148 -14.48 0.71 -6.10
CA THR A 148 -13.10 0.87 -5.58
C THR A 148 -12.73 2.34 -5.30
N ALA A 149 -13.16 3.25 -6.17
CA ALA A 149 -13.26 4.70 -5.99
C ALA A 149 -14.04 5.26 -7.21
N VAL A 150 -14.74 6.38 -7.04
CA VAL A 150 -15.36 7.08 -8.18
C VAL A 150 -14.69 8.46 -8.27
N PRO A 151 -13.93 8.76 -9.32
CA PRO A 151 -13.37 10.09 -9.48
C PRO A 151 -14.50 11.10 -9.69
N ASN A 152 -14.43 12.24 -8.99
CA ASN A 152 -15.21 13.40 -9.37
C ASN A 152 -14.71 13.85 -10.75
N ARG A 153 -15.61 13.87 -11.73
CA ARG A 153 -15.37 14.52 -13.01
C ARG A 153 -15.47 16.03 -12.87
#